data_AF-A0A6V7W9K9-F1
#
_entry.id   AF-A0A6V7W9K9-F1
#
_cell.length_a   1.000
_cell.length_b   1.000
_cell.length_c   1.000
_cell.angle_alpha   90.00
_cell.angle_beta   90.00
_cell.angle_gamma   90.00
#
_symmetry.space_group_name_H-M   'P 1'
#
loop_
_entity.id
_entity.type
_entity.pdbx_description
1 polymer ?
#
loop_
_entity_poly.entity_id
_entity_poly.type
_entity_poly.pdbx_seq_one_letter_code
_entity_poly.pdbx_strand_id
1 'polypeptide(L)'
;MENFCKGIEDVYINKYTWKCALLAAGSALKAMEAVLEYNKNLNKEKQRIEEDSEYLNIPAPNSFAAIRPPGHHASAETSCGFCIFNNVAICAKKARQMGVERVFILDWDVHAGQGTQYCVEGDPGILLVSAHRYENGQFWPELSESDIFNEYKTQ
;
A
#
# COMPACT_ATOMS: atom_id res chain seq x y z
N MET A 1 -17.11 17.43 16.21
CA MET A 1 -16.33 16.36 15.55
C MET A 1 -17.04 15.88 14.29
N GLU A 2 -18.36 15.65 14.33
CA GLU A 2 -19.17 15.37 13.13
C GLU A 2 -19.03 16.42 12.02
N ASN A 3 -18.99 17.71 12.36
CA ASN A 3 -18.79 18.78 11.36
C ASN A 3 -17.43 18.71 10.62
N PHE A 4 -16.41 18.06 11.17
CA PHE A 4 -15.09 17.95 10.53
C PHE A 4 -15.09 16.92 9.40
N CYS A 5 -15.81 15.81 9.59
CA CYS A 5 -15.95 14.78 8.56
C CYS A 5 -16.98 15.15 7.49
N LYS A 6 -17.71 16.25 7.65
CA LYS A 6 -18.74 16.67 6.71
C LYS A 6 -18.09 17.00 5.36
N GLY A 7 -18.40 16.20 4.34
CA GLY A 7 -17.79 16.32 3.00
C GLY A 7 -16.59 15.39 2.77
N ILE A 8 -16.22 14.57 3.76
CA ILE A 8 -15.25 13.48 3.60
C ILE A 8 -16.05 12.18 3.53
N GLU A 9 -16.00 11.53 2.37
CA GLU A 9 -16.83 10.36 2.07
C GLU A 9 -16.48 9.16 2.97
N ASP A 10 -17.49 8.63 3.66
CA ASP A 10 -17.41 7.46 4.53
C ASP A 10 -16.24 7.48 5.53
N VAL A 11 -16.00 8.62 6.18
CA VAL A 11 -14.98 8.76 7.24
C VAL A 11 -15.60 9.24 8.54
N TYR A 12 -15.24 8.58 9.64
CA TYR A 12 -15.51 9.04 11.00
C TYR A 12 -14.19 9.18 11.77
N ILE A 13 -14.14 10.12 12.71
CA ILE A 13 -12.98 10.34 13.56
C ILE A 13 -13.37 10.38 15.03
N ASN A 14 -12.45 9.99 15.89
CA ASN A 14 -12.49 10.24 17.32
C ASN A 14 -11.15 10.82 17.80
N LYS A 15 -11.06 11.19 19.08
CA LYS A 15 -9.86 11.80 19.67
C LYS A 15 -8.58 10.96 19.54
N TYR A 16 -8.67 9.68 19.20
CA TYR A 16 -7.55 8.77 19.00
C TYR A 16 -7.24 8.48 17.53
N THR A 17 -8.13 8.85 16.59
CA THR A 17 -7.99 8.49 15.16
C THR A 17 -6.64 8.91 14.60
N TRP A 18 -6.18 10.13 14.87
CA TRP A 18 -4.89 10.61 14.40
C TRP A 18 -3.72 9.76 14.90
N LYS A 19 -3.68 9.47 16.21
CA LYS A 19 -2.64 8.64 16.81
C LYS A 19 -2.67 7.21 16.22
N CYS A 20 -3.85 6.63 16.08
CA CYS A 20 -4.01 5.30 15.48
C CYS A 20 -3.57 5.28 14.01
N ALA A 21 -3.89 6.31 13.21
CA ALA A 21 -3.47 6.43 11.82
C ALA A 21 -1.95 6.50 11.69
N LEU A 22 -1.27 7.29 12.54
CA LEU A 22 0.19 7.33 12.59
C LEU A 22 0.79 5.97 12.97
N LEU A 23 0.20 5.27 13.95
CA LEU A 23 0.66 3.94 14.34
C LEU A 23 0.43 2.92 13.23
N ALA A 24 -0.70 2.96 12.53
CA ALA A 24 -0.98 2.09 11.39
C ALA A 24 0.06 2.25 10.28
N ALA A 25 0.30 3.49 9.83
CA ALA A 25 1.31 3.78 8.82
C ALA A 25 2.72 3.41 9.28
N GLY A 26 3.08 3.74 10.53
CA GLY A 26 4.38 3.40 11.11
C GLY A 26 4.62 1.89 11.25
N SER A 27 3.60 1.13 11.64
CA SER A 27 3.67 -0.33 11.73
C SER A 27 3.84 -0.97 10.35
N ALA A 28 3.14 -0.50 9.32
CA ALA A 28 3.31 -0.95 7.94
C ALA A 28 4.75 -0.68 7.44
N LEU A 29 5.26 0.54 7.67
CA LEU A 29 6.63 0.91 7.33
C LEU A 29 7.65 0.01 8.02
N LYS A 30 7.50 -0.24 9.32
CA LYS A 30 8.43 -1.11 10.07
C LYS A 30 8.41 -2.55 9.58
N ALA A 31 7.22 -3.07 9.25
CA ALA A 31 7.08 -4.41 8.67
C ALA A 31 7.81 -4.53 7.32
N MET A 32 7.68 -3.51 6.45
CA MET A 32 8.39 -3.43 5.17
C MET A 32 9.91 -3.28 5.36
N GLU A 33 10.36 -2.35 6.22
CA GLU A 33 11.77 -2.11 6.51
C GLU A 33 12.48 -3.37 7.01
N ALA A 34 11.85 -4.14 7.90
CA ALA A 34 12.40 -5.39 8.41
C ALA A 34 12.69 -6.42 7.30
N VAL A 35 11.77 -6.56 6.34
CA VAL A 35 11.92 -7.45 5.18
C VAL A 35 13.06 -6.99 4.27
N LEU A 36 13.13 -5.69 3.98
CA LEU A 36 14.18 -5.12 3.14
C LEU A 36 15.57 -5.23 3.78
N GLU A 37 15.65 -4.98 5.09
CA GLU A 37 16.90 -5.11 5.85
C GLU A 37 17.39 -6.56 5.90
N TYR A 38 16.49 -7.52 6.17
CA TYR A 38 16.82 -8.94 6.12
C TYR A 38 17.40 -9.33 4.75
N ASN A 39 16.72 -8.96 3.66
CA ASN A 39 17.17 -9.25 2.30
C ASN A 39 18.53 -8.62 1.99
N LYS A 40 18.78 -7.38 2.43
CA LYS A 40 20.07 -6.71 2.25
C LYS A 40 21.20 -7.45 2.97
N ASN A 41 20.95 -7.93 4.18
CA ASN A 41 21.94 -8.67 4.96
C ASN A 41 22.19 -10.06 4.35
N LEU A 42 21.13 -10.76 3.95
CA LEU A 42 21.22 -12.06 3.28
C LEU A 42 22.03 -11.98 1.97
N ASN A 43 21.82 -10.93 1.16
CA ASN A 43 22.57 -10.73 -0.07
C ASN A 43 24.06 -10.46 0.16
N LYS A 44 24.43 -9.73 1.22
CA LYS A 44 25.83 -9.52 1.60
C LYS A 44 26.50 -10.81 2.07
N GLU A 45 25.75 -11.67 2.74
CA GLU A 45 26.25 -12.95 3.23
C GLU A 45 26.46 -13.93 2.07
N LYS A 46 25.51 -14.00 1.12
CA LYS A 46 25.65 -14.79 -0.12
C LYS A 46 26.88 -14.39 -0.95
N GLN A 47 27.24 -13.11 -0.99
CA GLN A 47 28.45 -12.64 -1.69
C GLN A 47 29.78 -13.10 -1.06
N ARG A 48 29.75 -13.65 0.17
CA ARG A 48 30.94 -14.09 0.91
C ARG A 48 31.17 -15.60 0.87
N ILE A 49 30.26 -16.37 0.28
CA ILE A 49 30.25 -17.84 0.34
C ILE A 49 30.28 -18.38 -1.11
N GLU A 50 31.00 -19.48 -1.35
CA GLU A 50 31.03 -20.19 -2.64
C GLU A 50 29.64 -20.75 -3.02
N GLU A 51 29.37 -20.89 -4.32
CA GLU A 51 28.05 -21.11 -4.93
C GLU A 51 27.29 -22.36 -4.45
N ASP A 52 27.95 -23.32 -3.79
CA ASP A 52 27.41 -24.65 -3.44
C ASP A 52 26.88 -24.79 -2.00
N SER A 53 26.60 -23.69 -1.29
CA SER A 53 26.11 -23.75 0.09
C SER A 53 24.57 -23.85 0.21
N GLU A 54 24.11 -24.48 1.28
CA GLU A 54 22.70 -24.75 1.69
C GLU A 54 21.78 -23.50 1.73
N TYR A 55 22.33 -22.30 1.53
CA TYR A 55 21.65 -20.99 1.48
C TYR A 55 20.71 -20.80 0.29
N LEU A 56 20.66 -21.73 -0.67
CA LEU A 56 19.70 -21.69 -1.78
C LEU A 56 18.24 -21.96 -1.32
N ASN A 57 18.04 -22.58 -0.15
CA ASN A 57 16.73 -22.98 0.36
C ASN A 57 16.17 -22.11 1.49
N ILE A 58 16.78 -20.96 1.80
CA ILE A 58 16.24 -20.05 2.82
C ILE A 58 14.97 -19.39 2.27
N PRO A 59 13.80 -19.56 2.93
CA PRO A 59 12.57 -18.92 2.50
C PRO A 59 12.72 -17.40 2.45
N ALA A 60 12.11 -16.77 1.43
CA ALA A 60 12.07 -15.31 1.37
C ALA A 60 11.39 -14.76 2.63
N PRO A 61 11.96 -13.73 3.28
CA PRO A 61 11.34 -13.10 4.44
C PRO A 61 9.99 -12.49 4.04
N ASN A 62 9.03 -12.55 4.95
CA ASN A 62 7.75 -11.87 4.83
C ASN A 62 7.36 -11.23 6.16
N SER A 63 6.42 -10.31 6.11
CA SER A 63 5.89 -9.64 7.30
C SER A 63 4.40 -9.34 7.11
N PHE A 64 3.71 -9.19 8.24
CA PHE A 64 2.29 -8.85 8.27
C PHE A 64 2.04 -7.76 9.31
N ALA A 65 1.25 -6.75 8.94
CA ALA A 65 0.89 -5.64 9.82
C ALA A 65 -0.62 -5.65 10.06
N ALA A 66 -1.04 -6.09 11.25
CA ALA A 66 -2.44 -6.05 11.68
C ALA A 66 -2.79 -4.64 12.19
N ILE A 67 -3.22 -3.75 11.28
CA ILE A 67 -3.35 -2.30 11.55
C ILE A 67 -4.77 -1.78 11.33
N ARG A 68 -5.11 -0.71 12.07
CA ARG A 68 -6.31 0.12 11.85
C ARG A 68 -5.98 1.58 12.21
N PRO A 69 -6.53 2.60 11.51
CA PRO A 69 -7.46 2.53 10.38
C PRO A 69 -6.86 1.91 9.09
N PRO A 70 -7.68 1.49 8.12
CA PRO A 70 -7.23 1.05 6.81
C PRO A 70 -6.61 2.21 6.01
N GLY A 71 -6.15 1.95 4.79
CA GLY A 71 -5.43 2.97 4.00
C GLY A 71 -5.77 3.12 2.52
N HIS A 72 -6.23 2.07 1.82
CA HIS A 72 -6.21 2.05 0.35
C HIS A 72 -7.12 3.06 -0.37
N HIS A 73 -8.07 3.70 0.32
CA HIS A 73 -8.92 4.77 -0.23
C HIS A 73 -8.37 6.18 0.00
N ALA A 74 -7.44 6.37 0.94
CA ALA A 74 -6.86 7.69 1.18
C ALA A 74 -5.96 8.10 0.01
N SER A 75 -6.10 9.33 -0.47
CA SER A 75 -5.20 9.96 -1.45
C SER A 75 -4.22 10.92 -0.76
N ALA A 76 -3.42 11.66 -1.54
CA ALA A 76 -2.57 12.71 -1.00
C ALA A 76 -3.38 13.92 -0.48
N GLU A 77 -4.56 14.15 -1.06
CA GLU A 77 -5.41 15.33 -0.83
C GLU A 77 -6.53 15.04 0.18
N THR A 78 -7.04 13.81 0.26
CA THR A 78 -8.22 13.51 1.08
C THR A 78 -8.20 12.13 1.73
N SER A 79 -8.81 12.06 2.92
CA SER A 79 -9.29 10.81 3.53
C SER A 79 -10.56 10.33 2.81
N CYS A 80 -10.84 9.03 2.84
CA CYS A 80 -12.03 8.41 2.21
C CYS A 80 -12.21 6.98 2.74
N GLY A 81 -13.42 6.43 2.79
CA GLY A 81 -13.67 5.00 3.06
C GLY A 81 -12.97 4.48 4.32
N PHE A 82 -13.13 5.17 5.43
CA PHE A 82 -12.47 4.91 6.73
C PHE A 82 -10.94 5.06 6.74
N CYS A 83 -10.32 5.39 5.61
CA CYS A 83 -8.87 5.54 5.46
C CYS A 83 -8.42 6.97 5.74
N ILE A 84 -7.44 7.14 6.62
CA ILE A 84 -6.86 8.45 6.96
C ILE A 84 -5.57 8.69 6.18
N PHE A 85 -4.68 7.70 6.18
CA PHE A 85 -3.43 7.70 5.41
C PHE A 85 -3.33 6.45 4.57
N ASN A 86 -2.73 6.57 3.40
CA ASN A 86 -2.52 5.42 2.52
C ASN A 86 -1.28 4.63 2.93
N ASN A 87 -1.46 3.69 3.87
CA ASN A 87 -0.37 2.88 4.43
C ASN A 87 0.44 2.18 3.33
N VAL A 88 -0.23 1.61 2.32
CA VAL A 88 0.39 0.84 1.23
C VAL A 88 1.15 1.75 0.27
N ALA A 89 0.56 2.85 -0.18
CA ALA A 89 1.23 3.80 -1.06
C ALA A 89 2.44 4.47 -0.39
N ILE A 90 2.35 4.77 0.91
CA ILE A 90 3.48 5.26 1.72
C ILE A 90 4.63 4.24 1.70
N CYS A 91 4.34 2.96 1.98
CA CYS A 91 5.35 1.89 1.91
C CYS A 91 5.96 1.77 0.51
N ALA A 92 5.14 1.75 -0.54
CA ALA A 92 5.63 1.62 -1.91
C ALA A 92 6.58 2.76 -2.30
N LYS A 93 6.16 4.02 -2.12
CA LYS A 93 7.02 5.18 -2.40
C LYS A 93 8.27 5.19 -1.52
N LYS A 94 8.16 4.80 -0.25
CA LYS A 94 9.33 4.71 0.65
C LYS A 94 10.31 3.64 0.19
N ALA A 95 9.85 2.47 -0.24
CA ALA A 95 10.69 1.41 -0.80
C ALA A 95 11.43 1.90 -2.05
N ARG A 96 10.74 2.62 -2.96
CA ARG A 96 11.35 3.25 -4.13
C ARG A 96 12.47 4.23 -3.73
N GLN A 97 12.22 5.10 -2.75
CA GLN A 97 13.23 6.01 -2.20
C GLN A 97 14.42 5.29 -1.53
N MET A 98 14.21 4.07 -1.03
CA MET A 98 15.26 3.22 -0.47
C MET A 98 16.05 2.44 -1.53
N GLY A 99 15.75 2.65 -2.82
CA GLY A 99 16.46 2.04 -3.95
C GLY A 99 15.84 0.74 -4.47
N VAL A 100 14.65 0.36 -4.02
CA VAL A 100 13.91 -0.78 -4.61
C VAL A 100 13.45 -0.37 -6.00
N GLU A 101 13.92 -1.03 -7.05
CA GLU A 101 13.66 -0.66 -8.45
C GLU A 101 12.20 -0.85 -8.90
N ARG A 102 11.55 -1.89 -8.40
CA ARG A 102 10.19 -2.29 -8.81
C ARG A 102 9.40 -2.72 -7.58
N VAL A 103 8.20 -2.18 -7.43
CA VAL A 103 7.25 -2.51 -6.37
C VAL A 103 5.97 -3.01 -7.03
N PHE A 104 5.50 -4.17 -6.59
CA PHE A 104 4.20 -4.71 -6.99
C PHE A 104 3.24 -4.61 -5.80
N ILE A 105 2.09 -3.98 -6.02
CA ILE A 105 0.99 -3.87 -5.07
C ILE A 105 -0.15 -4.74 -5.59
N LEU A 106 -0.53 -5.74 -4.81
CA LEU A 106 -1.75 -6.52 -5.00
C LEU A 106 -2.78 -6.06 -3.99
N ASP A 107 -3.86 -5.45 -4.47
CA ASP A 107 -5.03 -5.11 -3.66
C ASP A 107 -6.15 -6.12 -3.95
N TRP A 108 -6.45 -6.96 -2.96
CA TRP A 108 -7.50 -7.96 -3.02
C TRP A 108 -8.73 -7.61 -2.17
N ASP A 109 -8.79 -6.39 -1.64
CA ASP A 109 -9.96 -5.93 -0.91
C ASP A 109 -11.16 -5.86 -1.86
N VAL A 110 -12.35 -6.09 -1.33
CA VAL A 110 -13.58 -6.11 -2.15
C VAL A 110 -13.90 -4.72 -2.73
N HIS A 111 -13.38 -3.64 -2.15
CA HIS A 111 -13.54 -2.28 -2.67
C HIS A 111 -12.33 -1.85 -3.49
N ALA A 112 -12.58 -1.02 -4.51
CA ALA A 112 -11.50 -0.45 -5.31
C ALA A 112 -10.62 0.49 -4.47
N GLY A 113 -9.31 0.25 -4.43
CA GLY A 113 -8.33 1.11 -3.75
C GLY A 113 -7.95 2.35 -4.56
N GLN A 114 -8.93 3.18 -4.93
CA GLN A 114 -8.73 4.39 -5.76
C GLN A 114 -7.70 5.36 -5.19
N GLY A 115 -7.64 5.51 -3.86
CA GLY A 115 -6.63 6.36 -3.22
C GLY A 115 -5.21 5.85 -3.49
N THR A 116 -5.03 4.53 -3.51
CA THR A 116 -3.75 3.90 -3.86
C THR A 116 -3.42 4.13 -5.32
N GLN A 117 -4.40 3.96 -6.22
CA GLN A 117 -4.25 4.25 -7.65
C GLN A 117 -3.74 5.67 -7.89
N TYR A 118 -4.41 6.69 -7.33
CA TYR A 118 -3.99 8.09 -7.47
C TYR A 118 -2.59 8.34 -6.91
N CYS A 119 -2.27 7.71 -5.78
CA CYS A 119 -0.98 7.94 -5.14
C CYS A 119 0.18 7.36 -5.97
N VAL A 120 -0.02 6.24 -6.67
CA VAL A 120 1.07 5.54 -7.38
C VAL A 120 1.09 5.82 -8.89
N GLU A 121 0.02 6.41 -9.43
CA GLU A 121 -0.03 6.85 -10.82
C GLU A 121 1.17 7.75 -11.15
N GLY A 122 1.79 7.50 -12.31
CA GLY A 122 2.97 8.23 -12.78
C GLY A 122 4.33 7.73 -12.26
N ASP A 123 4.40 6.75 -11.35
CA ASP A 123 5.67 6.07 -11.02
C ASP A 123 5.80 4.76 -11.82
N PRO A 124 6.62 4.70 -12.88
CA PRO A 124 6.76 3.50 -13.71
C PRO A 124 7.41 2.31 -12.97
N GLY A 125 7.96 2.53 -11.77
CA GLY A 125 8.49 1.47 -10.91
C GLY A 125 7.47 0.89 -9.95
N ILE A 126 6.21 1.33 -9.97
CA ILE A 126 5.14 0.78 -9.13
C ILE A 126 4.02 0.23 -10.02
N LEU A 127 3.76 -1.07 -9.91
CA LEU A 127 2.62 -1.72 -10.54
C LEU A 127 1.53 -1.97 -9.47
N LEU A 128 0.32 -1.47 -9.72
CA LEU A 128 -0.87 -1.79 -8.94
C LEU A 128 -1.75 -2.77 -9.72
N VAL A 129 -2.20 -3.83 -9.06
CA VAL A 129 -3.31 -4.68 -9.51
C VAL A 129 -4.33 -4.72 -8.40
N SER A 130 -5.55 -4.27 -8.69
CA SER A 130 -6.68 -4.31 -7.75
C SER A 130 -7.79 -5.19 -8.32
N ALA A 131 -8.23 -6.16 -7.53
CA ALA A 131 -9.38 -7.01 -7.85
C ALA A 131 -10.51 -6.70 -6.85
N HIS A 132 -11.59 -6.10 -7.33
CA HIS A 132 -12.66 -5.57 -6.49
C HIS A 132 -14.03 -5.83 -7.11
N ARG A 133 -15.09 -5.74 -6.31
CA ARG A 133 -16.48 -5.77 -6.77
C ARG A 133 -16.77 -4.46 -7.48
N TYR A 134 -17.33 -4.53 -8.69
CA TYR A 134 -17.60 -3.35 -9.50
C TYR A 134 -19.09 -3.18 -9.84
N GLU A 135 -19.74 -4.25 -10.31
CA GLU A 135 -21.17 -4.23 -10.69
C GLU A 135 -21.54 -3.05 -11.60
N ASN A 136 -20.74 -2.83 -12.65
CA ASN A 136 -20.90 -1.70 -13.58
C ASN A 136 -20.89 -0.33 -12.88
N GLY A 137 -20.04 -0.16 -11.86
CA GLY A 137 -19.92 1.07 -11.08
C GLY A 137 -21.06 1.29 -10.09
N GLN A 138 -21.90 0.29 -9.81
CA GLN A 138 -22.95 0.38 -8.80
C GLN A 138 -22.49 -0.02 -7.40
N PHE A 139 -21.30 -0.61 -7.28
CA PHE A 139 -20.69 -0.90 -6.00
C PHE A 139 -19.73 0.23 -5.60
N TRP A 140 -19.76 0.62 -4.33
CA TRP A 140 -18.91 1.68 -3.78
C TRP A 140 -17.41 1.39 -4.08
N PRO A 141 -16.62 2.39 -4.53
CA PRO A 141 -16.87 3.85 -4.52
C PRO A 141 -17.56 4.43 -5.76
N GLU A 142 -18.16 3.61 -6.63
CA GLU A 142 -18.95 4.08 -7.78
C GLU A 142 -18.16 4.93 -8.80
N LEU A 143 -16.86 4.66 -8.94
CA LEU A 143 -15.97 5.40 -9.83
C LEU A 143 -15.78 4.69 -11.17
N SER A 144 -15.93 5.42 -12.28
CA SER A 144 -15.66 4.90 -13.62
C SER A 144 -14.19 4.49 -13.81
N GLU A 145 -13.25 5.18 -13.17
CA GLU A 145 -11.83 4.84 -13.21
C GLU A 145 -11.46 3.55 -12.47
N SER A 146 -12.42 2.88 -11.82
CA SER A 146 -12.23 1.55 -11.26
C SER A 146 -12.51 0.42 -12.27
N ASP A 147 -13.01 0.75 -13.48
CA ASP A 147 -13.29 -0.26 -14.50
C ASP A 147 -12.00 -0.86 -15.13
N ILE A 148 -12.11 -2.06 -15.70
CA ILE A 148 -11.01 -2.81 -16.31
C ILE A 148 -10.41 -2.15 -17.56
N PHE A 149 -11.14 -1.21 -18.17
CA PHE A 149 -10.72 -0.48 -19.38
C PHE A 149 -9.90 0.77 -19.07
N ASN A 150 -9.52 0.97 -17.82
CA ASN A 150 -8.64 2.07 -17.49
C ASN A 150 -7.24 1.75 -18.01
N GLU A 151 -6.86 2.39 -19.13
CA GLU A 151 -5.46 2.43 -19.56
C GLU A 151 -4.69 3.14 -18.44
N TYR A 152 -4.00 2.38 -17.59
CA TYR A 152 -2.94 2.94 -16.76
C TYR A 152 -2.09 3.79 -17.70
N LYS A 153 -2.01 5.10 -17.44
CA LYS A 153 -1.16 6.00 -18.24
C LYS A 153 0.30 5.66 -17.97
N THR A 154 0.76 4.56 -18.52
CA THR A 154 2.17 4.22 -18.63
C THR A 154 2.72 5.10 -19.75
N GLN A 155 3.38 6.20 -19.38
CA GLN A 155 4.25 6.93 -20.30
C GLN A 155 5.57 6.18 -20.46
#